data_AF-A0A1Y0M9C7-F1
#
_entry.id   AF-A0A1Y0M9C7-F1
#
_cell.length_a   1.000
_cell.length_b   1.000
_cell.length_c   1.000
_cell.angle_alpha   90.00
_cell.angle_beta   90.00
_cell.angle_gamma   90.00
#
_symmetry.space_group_name_H-M   'P 1'
#
loop_
_entity.id
_entity.type
_entity.pdbx_description
1 polymer ?
#
loop_
_entity_poly.entity_id
_entity_poly.type
_entity_poly.pdbx_seq_one_letter_code
_entity_poly.pdbx_strand_id
1 'polypeptide(L)'
;MKKLLLCAAFIAASFTSIAQVGIGTTAPQAALDVVSSTSGVLLPRVANIAAVTTPVNGMLIYDESSNCFKGFENEAWTSCFSNNAGVKDVVSTTGRIWMDRNLGATQVAANSTDFASYGNLYQWGRAADGHQVIMRDAATLPNGTNPPSGSSSSAAGPVASGSEGANFITGNSDWLSTQDDVRWSTGTEIAPVKTANDPCPSGYRVPTETELTQEHLSWSSNDSDGAIDSPLKLPLAGYRSSNYGTLDLVGSGGYYWSSTVTSAYARNLSFNSSNAGMFDSNRAYGFSVRCIKD
;
A
#
# COMPACT_ATOMS: atom_id res chain seq x y z
N MET A 1 31.67 -66.45 2.60
CA MET A 1 30.25 -66.08 2.37
C MET A 1 29.74 -65.00 3.35
N LYS A 2 29.99 -65.08 4.67
CA LYS A 2 29.52 -64.07 5.64
C LYS A 2 30.05 -62.63 5.42
N LYS A 3 31.29 -62.46 4.96
CA LYS A 3 31.87 -61.12 4.66
C LYS A 3 31.30 -60.47 3.39
N LEU A 4 30.87 -61.26 2.39
CA LEU A 4 30.26 -60.75 1.15
C LEU A 4 28.81 -60.29 1.36
N LEU A 5 28.06 -60.99 2.22
CA LEU A 5 26.69 -60.63 2.59
C LEU A 5 26.62 -59.32 3.39
N LEU A 6 27.64 -59.02 4.22
CA LEU A 6 27.71 -57.77 4.98
C LEU A 6 28.00 -56.56 4.08
N CYS A 7 28.83 -56.71 3.05
CA CYS A 7 29.09 -55.66 2.06
C CYS A 7 27.88 -55.38 1.17
N ALA A 8 27.13 -56.40 0.75
CA ALA A 8 25.90 -56.23 -0.04
C ALA A 8 24.80 -55.51 0.76
N ALA A 9 24.70 -55.76 2.07
CA ALA A 9 23.75 -55.07 2.95
C ALA A 9 24.11 -53.57 3.16
N PHE A 10 25.41 -53.23 3.25
CA PHE A 10 25.84 -51.84 3.34
C PHE A 10 25.66 -51.05 2.02
N ILE A 11 25.82 -51.71 0.87
CA ILE A 11 25.62 -51.10 -0.45
C ILE A 11 24.13 -50.91 -0.78
N ALA A 12 23.24 -51.80 -0.32
CA ALA A 12 21.80 -51.66 -0.50
C ALA A 12 21.18 -50.56 0.39
N ALA A 13 21.78 -50.28 1.56
CA ALA A 13 21.35 -49.22 2.47
C ALA A 13 21.74 -47.80 2.00
N SER A 14 22.65 -47.67 1.03
CA SER A 14 23.09 -46.37 0.49
C SER A 14 22.23 -45.77 -0.63
N PHE A 15 21.15 -46.45 -1.06
CA PHE A 15 20.32 -46.01 -2.20
C PHE A 15 18.94 -45.44 -1.85
N THR A 16 18.65 -45.16 -0.58
CA THR A 16 17.34 -44.61 -0.16
C THR A 16 17.42 -43.28 0.58
N SER A 17 18.53 -42.53 0.48
CA SER A 17 18.55 -41.14 0.96
C SER A 17 17.77 -40.25 -0.01
N ILE A 18 16.58 -39.83 0.41
CA ILE A 18 15.77 -38.83 -0.28
C ILE A 18 16.58 -37.52 -0.32
N ALA A 19 16.76 -36.91 -1.50
CA ALA A 19 17.57 -35.69 -1.69
C ALA A 19 16.90 -34.40 -1.17
N GLN A 20 15.89 -34.54 -0.31
CA GLN A 20 15.07 -33.44 0.21
C GLN A 20 15.60 -33.00 1.57
N VAL A 21 15.74 -31.69 1.76
CA VAL A 21 16.15 -31.09 3.04
C VAL A 21 14.91 -30.55 3.73
N GLY A 22 14.48 -31.23 4.80
CA GLY A 22 13.46 -30.71 5.73
C GLY A 22 14.11 -30.00 6.91
N ILE A 23 13.70 -28.76 7.19
CA ILE A 23 14.04 -28.03 8.41
C ILE A 23 12.75 -27.83 9.20
N GLY A 24 12.65 -28.46 10.37
CA GLY A 24 11.42 -28.43 11.19
C GLY A 24 10.30 -29.36 10.71
N THR A 25 10.54 -30.19 9.69
CA THR A 25 9.64 -31.25 9.22
C THR A 25 10.40 -32.53 8.91
N THR A 26 9.80 -33.69 9.20
CA THR A 26 10.35 -35.02 8.85
C THR A 26 9.77 -35.56 7.54
N ALA A 27 8.80 -34.86 6.94
CA ALA A 27 8.15 -35.23 5.69
C ALA A 27 8.19 -34.04 4.72
N PRO A 28 9.38 -33.64 4.23
CA PRO A 28 9.52 -32.50 3.34
C PRO A 28 8.73 -32.70 2.04
N GLN A 29 8.04 -31.67 1.59
CA GLN A 29 7.21 -31.70 0.38
C GLN A 29 7.93 -31.15 -0.87
N ALA A 30 9.14 -30.60 -0.69
CA ALA A 30 9.96 -30.03 -1.74
C ALA A 30 11.45 -30.37 -1.52
N ALA A 31 12.31 -29.98 -2.47
CA ALA A 31 13.77 -30.16 -2.33
C ALA A 31 14.34 -29.46 -1.09
N LEU A 32 13.74 -28.32 -0.71
CA LEU A 32 13.93 -27.65 0.57
C LEU A 32 12.56 -27.30 1.14
N ASP A 33 12.25 -27.77 2.34
CA ASP A 33 10.99 -27.50 3.05
C ASP A 33 11.31 -27.01 4.47
N VAL A 34 10.90 -25.77 4.79
CA VAL A 34 11.19 -25.11 6.07
C VAL A 34 9.89 -24.82 6.78
N VAL A 35 9.66 -25.52 7.90
CA VAL A 35 8.47 -25.36 8.75
C VAL A 35 8.89 -24.79 10.09
N SER A 36 8.44 -23.58 10.40
CA SER A 36 8.64 -22.92 11.69
C SER A 36 7.44 -22.05 12.03
N SER A 37 7.02 -22.06 13.29
CA SER A 37 5.97 -21.18 13.81
C SER A 37 6.51 -19.91 14.48
N THR A 38 7.84 -19.81 14.65
CA THR A 38 8.50 -18.76 15.42
C THR A 38 9.60 -18.03 14.67
N SER A 39 9.92 -18.44 13.44
CA SER A 39 10.98 -17.85 12.62
C SER A 39 10.75 -18.09 11.13
N GLY A 40 11.58 -17.50 10.27
CA GLY A 40 11.50 -17.61 8.82
C GLY A 40 12.85 -17.91 8.17
N VAL A 41 12.91 -17.82 6.84
CA VAL A 41 14.15 -17.97 6.07
C VAL A 41 14.82 -16.61 5.91
N LEU A 42 16.07 -16.50 6.35
CA LEU A 42 16.89 -15.31 6.08
C LEU A 42 17.61 -15.49 4.73
N LEU A 43 17.17 -14.76 3.71
CA LEU A 43 17.85 -14.70 2.40
C LEU A 43 19.12 -13.83 2.47
N PRO A 44 20.07 -13.98 1.52
CA PRO A 44 21.24 -13.12 1.44
C PRO A 44 20.84 -11.64 1.39
N ARG A 45 21.39 -10.84 2.31
CA ARG A 45 21.31 -9.38 2.28
C ARG A 45 22.50 -8.85 1.52
N VAL A 46 22.24 -8.03 0.51
CA VAL A 46 23.28 -7.45 -0.34
C VAL A 46 23.12 -5.94 -0.35
N ALA A 47 24.24 -5.22 -0.39
CA ALA A 47 24.23 -3.76 -0.35
C ALA A 47 23.40 -3.14 -1.48
N ASN A 48 23.43 -3.76 -2.67
CA ASN A 48 22.58 -3.48 -3.82
C ASN A 48 22.74 -4.60 -4.87
N ILE A 49 21.97 -4.56 -5.95
CA ILE A 49 22.04 -5.57 -7.03
C ILE A 49 23.41 -5.69 -7.71
N ALA A 50 24.22 -4.63 -7.74
CA ALA A 50 25.55 -4.67 -8.35
C ALA A 50 26.57 -5.45 -7.50
N ALA A 51 26.26 -5.70 -6.22
CA ALA A 51 27.07 -6.56 -5.36
C ALA A 51 27.02 -8.04 -5.75
N VAL A 52 26.03 -8.45 -6.56
CA VAL A 52 25.92 -9.81 -7.10
C VAL A 52 26.48 -9.84 -8.52
N THR A 53 27.75 -10.18 -8.66
CA THR A 53 28.49 -10.06 -9.94
C THR A 53 28.25 -11.20 -10.93
N THR A 54 27.70 -12.33 -10.49
CA THR A 54 27.39 -13.50 -11.32
C THR A 54 26.00 -14.06 -10.99
N PRO A 55 24.93 -13.28 -11.22
CA PRO A 55 23.58 -13.70 -10.89
C PRO A 55 23.11 -14.85 -11.80
N VAL A 56 22.26 -15.73 -11.27
CA VAL A 56 21.69 -16.87 -11.99
C VAL A 56 20.17 -16.86 -11.82
N ASN A 57 19.44 -17.21 -12.88
CA ASN A 57 17.97 -17.26 -12.84
C ASN A 57 17.49 -18.14 -11.68
N GLY A 58 16.58 -17.60 -10.86
CA GLY A 58 16.06 -18.23 -9.64
C GLY A 58 16.69 -17.74 -8.33
N MET A 59 17.68 -16.84 -8.36
CA MET A 59 18.21 -16.23 -7.13
C MET A 59 17.19 -15.29 -6.48
N LEU A 60 17.18 -15.26 -5.14
CA LEU A 60 16.40 -14.32 -4.32
C LEU A 60 17.35 -13.61 -3.35
N ILE A 61 17.24 -12.29 -3.24
CA ILE A 61 18.05 -11.45 -2.34
C ILE A 61 17.17 -10.46 -1.58
N TYR A 62 17.68 -9.96 -0.46
CA TYR A 62 17.21 -8.71 0.13
C TYR A 62 18.21 -7.59 -0.22
N ASP A 63 17.77 -6.63 -1.04
CA ASP A 63 18.56 -5.48 -1.47
C ASP A 63 18.45 -4.36 -0.42
N GLU A 64 19.54 -4.07 0.29
CA GLU A 64 19.59 -3.07 1.36
C GLU A 64 19.48 -1.63 0.85
N SER A 65 19.86 -1.35 -0.40
CA SER A 65 19.67 -0.02 -0.99
C SER A 65 18.20 0.29 -1.23
N SER A 66 17.42 -0.74 -1.58
CA SER A 66 15.98 -0.64 -1.85
C SER A 66 15.11 -1.12 -0.69
N ASN A 67 15.73 -1.62 0.39
CA ASN A 67 15.08 -2.25 1.56
C ASN A 67 13.99 -3.27 1.21
N CYS A 68 14.23 -4.13 0.21
CA CYS A 68 13.20 -5.05 -0.31
C CYS A 68 13.78 -6.35 -0.88
N PHE A 69 12.92 -7.37 -1.04
CA PHE A 69 13.29 -8.59 -1.74
C PHE A 69 13.26 -8.42 -3.26
N LYS A 70 14.22 -9.03 -3.98
CA LYS A 70 14.28 -9.08 -5.44
C LYS A 70 14.62 -10.49 -5.92
N GLY A 71 14.10 -10.86 -7.08
CA GLY A 71 14.44 -12.08 -7.80
C GLY A 71 15.34 -11.80 -9.00
N PHE A 72 16.16 -12.76 -9.40
CA PHE A 72 16.84 -12.72 -10.68
C PHE A 72 16.16 -13.68 -11.64
N GLU A 73 15.61 -13.18 -12.74
CA GLU A 73 14.91 -13.94 -13.75
C GLU A 73 15.13 -13.32 -15.13
N ASN A 74 15.08 -14.12 -16.19
CA ASN A 74 15.30 -13.64 -17.57
C ASN A 74 16.58 -12.77 -17.71
N GLU A 75 17.65 -13.17 -17.00
CA GLU A 75 18.94 -12.45 -16.99
C GLU A 75 18.87 -11.01 -16.44
N ALA A 76 17.85 -10.68 -15.65
CA ALA A 76 17.68 -9.37 -15.02
C ALA A 76 17.18 -9.49 -13.57
N TRP A 77 17.48 -8.47 -12.76
CA TRP A 77 16.85 -8.32 -11.44
C TRP A 77 15.44 -7.76 -11.59
N THR A 78 14.48 -8.36 -10.88
CA THR A 78 13.13 -7.81 -10.78
C THR A 78 13.13 -6.49 -10.03
N SER A 79 12.02 -5.75 -10.14
CA SER A 79 11.67 -4.75 -9.13
C SER A 79 11.47 -5.42 -7.76
N CYS A 80 11.32 -4.62 -6.71
CA CYS A 80 10.96 -5.14 -5.40
C CYS A 80 9.74 -6.05 -5.50
N PHE A 81 9.82 -7.24 -4.89
CA PHE A 81 8.65 -8.06 -4.61
C PHE A 81 7.71 -7.25 -3.73
N SER A 82 6.76 -6.58 -4.36
CA SER A 82 5.66 -5.92 -3.69
C SER A 82 4.44 -6.80 -3.91
N ASN A 83 3.56 -6.87 -2.91
CA ASN A 83 2.23 -7.46 -3.05
C ASN A 83 1.32 -6.67 -4.02
N ASN A 84 1.90 -5.87 -4.92
CA ASN A 84 1.19 -5.34 -6.06
C ASN A 84 1.07 -6.46 -7.08
N ALA A 85 0.00 -7.24 -7.00
CA ALA A 85 -0.65 -7.68 -8.23
C ALA A 85 -0.77 -6.43 -9.09
N GLY A 86 0.03 -6.35 -10.17
CA GLY A 86 0.34 -5.11 -10.88
C GLY A 86 -0.90 -4.22 -10.99
N VAL A 87 -0.83 -3.06 -10.35
CA VAL A 87 -1.90 -2.06 -10.36
C VAL A 87 -2.33 -1.87 -11.80
N LYS A 88 -3.63 -2.04 -12.07
CA LYS A 88 -4.15 -1.99 -13.44
C LYS A 88 -4.72 -0.63 -13.73
N ASP A 89 -4.61 -0.24 -15.00
CA ASP A 89 -5.26 0.93 -15.56
C ASP A 89 -6.77 0.69 -15.64
N VAL A 90 -7.56 1.65 -15.17
CA VAL A 90 -9.01 1.74 -15.39
C VAL A 90 -9.29 3.03 -16.12
N VAL A 91 -9.97 2.94 -17.27
CA VAL A 91 -10.49 4.11 -17.98
C VAL A 91 -11.82 4.48 -17.34
N SER A 92 -11.94 5.70 -16.82
CA SER A 92 -13.20 6.19 -16.24
C SER A 92 -14.13 6.76 -17.31
N THR A 93 -15.36 7.10 -16.93
CA THR A 93 -16.35 7.71 -17.81
C THR A 93 -15.86 9.05 -18.41
N THR A 94 -14.93 9.72 -17.72
CA THR A 94 -14.29 10.96 -18.18
C THR A 94 -13.25 10.73 -19.28
N GLY A 95 -12.88 9.48 -19.57
CA GLY A 95 -11.79 9.11 -20.47
C GLY A 95 -10.39 9.17 -19.83
N ARG A 96 -10.29 9.62 -18.57
CA ARG A 96 -9.04 9.58 -17.79
C ARG A 96 -8.71 8.16 -17.35
N ILE A 97 -7.42 7.91 -17.15
CA ILE A 97 -6.92 6.61 -16.70
C ILE A 97 -6.54 6.71 -15.22
N TRP A 98 -6.97 5.75 -14.42
CA TRP A 98 -6.77 5.69 -12.99
C TRP A 98 -6.24 4.32 -12.55
N MET A 99 -5.75 4.24 -11.32
CA MET A 99 -5.49 2.95 -10.69
C MET A 99 -6.80 2.21 -10.37
N ASP A 100 -6.82 0.90 -10.59
CA ASP A 100 -7.96 0.01 -10.31
C ASP A 100 -8.32 -0.12 -8.82
N ARG A 101 -7.39 0.24 -7.90
CA ARG A 101 -7.61 0.21 -6.44
C ARG A 101 -6.97 1.39 -5.71
N ASN A 102 -7.36 1.59 -4.44
CA ASN A 102 -6.75 2.59 -3.57
C ASN A 102 -5.28 2.27 -3.34
N LEU A 103 -4.47 3.28 -3.13
CA LEU A 103 -3.04 3.07 -2.86
C LEU A 103 -2.85 2.28 -1.55
N GLY A 104 -2.20 1.12 -1.64
CA GLY A 104 -2.02 0.18 -0.53
C GLY A 104 -3.12 -0.87 -0.38
N ALA A 105 -4.13 -0.88 -1.26
CA ALA A 105 -5.16 -1.93 -1.28
C ALA A 105 -4.66 -3.21 -1.96
N THR A 106 -5.17 -4.36 -1.53
CA THR A 106 -4.76 -5.67 -2.07
C THR A 106 -5.66 -6.15 -3.22
N GLN A 107 -6.84 -5.54 -3.39
CA GLN A 107 -7.77 -5.85 -4.48
C GLN A 107 -8.61 -4.65 -4.94
N VAL A 108 -9.23 -4.79 -6.12
CA VAL A 108 -10.32 -3.91 -6.58
C VAL A 108 -11.54 -4.18 -5.72
N ALA A 109 -12.28 -3.13 -5.36
CA ALA A 109 -13.47 -3.25 -4.53
C ALA A 109 -14.54 -4.14 -5.20
N ALA A 110 -14.95 -5.20 -4.54
CA ALA A 110 -16.12 -5.99 -4.96
C ALA A 110 -17.44 -5.32 -4.57
N ASN A 111 -17.44 -4.55 -3.48
CA ASN A 111 -18.56 -3.76 -2.96
C ASN A 111 -18.02 -2.61 -2.08
N SER A 112 -18.90 -1.74 -1.60
CA SER A 112 -18.52 -0.52 -0.88
C SER A 112 -17.84 -0.78 0.47
N THR A 113 -18.06 -1.95 1.07
CA THR A 113 -17.48 -2.35 2.37
C THR A 113 -16.41 -3.43 2.28
N ASP A 114 -15.84 -3.65 1.08
CA ASP A 114 -14.73 -4.57 0.85
C ASP A 114 -13.43 -4.03 1.47
N PHE A 115 -13.12 -4.43 2.71
CA PHE A 115 -11.99 -3.90 3.47
C PHE A 115 -10.63 -4.13 2.79
N ALA A 116 -10.50 -5.19 1.97
CA ALA A 116 -9.27 -5.48 1.24
C ALA A 116 -9.00 -4.44 0.13
N SER A 117 -10.03 -3.70 -0.27
CA SER A 117 -9.94 -2.60 -1.25
C SER A 117 -9.66 -1.22 -0.64
N TYR A 118 -9.73 -1.08 0.70
CA TYR A 118 -9.67 0.23 1.37
C TYR A 118 -8.30 0.90 1.23
N GLY A 119 -7.22 0.12 1.27
CA GLY A 119 -5.85 0.62 1.20
C GLY A 119 -5.42 1.46 2.41
N ASN A 120 -4.41 2.29 2.22
CA ASN A 120 -3.79 3.10 3.26
C ASN A 120 -4.47 4.48 3.42
N LEU A 121 -4.20 5.16 4.54
CA LEU A 121 -4.73 6.48 4.86
C LEU A 121 -3.61 7.51 5.05
N TYR A 122 -3.43 8.42 4.09
CA TYR A 122 -2.31 9.35 4.02
C TYR A 122 -2.65 10.68 4.66
N GLN A 123 -1.70 11.30 5.37
CA GLN A 123 -1.75 12.72 5.69
C GLN A 123 -1.36 13.53 4.45
N TRP A 124 -2.04 14.66 4.24
CA TRP A 124 -1.89 15.42 3.00
C TRP A 124 -0.45 15.92 2.81
N GLY A 125 0.12 15.75 1.62
CA GLY A 125 1.48 16.18 1.32
C GLY A 125 2.60 15.22 1.76
N ARG A 126 2.27 14.02 2.29
CA ARG A 126 3.28 13.02 2.69
C ARG A 126 3.50 11.93 1.64
N ALA A 127 4.75 11.51 1.49
CA ALA A 127 5.10 10.29 0.81
C ALA A 127 4.68 9.06 1.64
N ALA A 128 4.73 7.88 1.03
CA ALA A 128 4.60 6.62 1.76
C ALA A 128 5.87 6.35 2.60
N ASP A 129 5.88 6.81 3.84
CA ASP A 129 6.99 6.65 4.80
C ASP A 129 6.65 5.79 6.03
N GLY A 130 5.45 5.22 6.05
CA GLY A 130 4.99 4.31 7.08
C GLY A 130 3.79 4.85 7.87
N HIS A 131 3.61 6.18 7.94
CA HIS A 131 2.48 6.77 8.68
C HIS A 131 1.12 6.33 8.16
N GLN A 132 1.03 6.06 6.87
CA GLN A 132 -0.22 5.78 6.18
C GLN A 132 -0.77 4.38 6.46
N VAL A 133 0.08 3.50 7.02
CA VAL A 133 -0.18 2.07 7.09
C VAL A 133 -1.34 1.81 8.04
N ILE A 134 -2.41 1.23 7.49
CA ILE A 134 -3.55 0.74 8.25
C ILE A 134 -3.73 -0.74 7.92
N MET A 135 -3.68 -1.57 8.93
CA MET A 135 -4.05 -2.98 8.79
C MET A 135 -5.56 -3.06 8.61
N ARG A 136 -6.00 -3.62 7.48
CA ARG A 136 -7.42 -3.80 7.15
C ARG A 136 -7.85 -5.22 7.47
N ASP A 137 -8.64 -5.39 8.52
CA ASP A 137 -9.12 -6.68 9.02
C ASP A 137 -10.64 -6.76 9.18
N ALA A 138 -11.37 -5.66 8.96
CA ALA A 138 -12.81 -5.58 9.08
C ALA A 138 -13.45 -4.61 8.08
N ALA A 139 -14.64 -4.98 7.59
CA ALA A 139 -15.48 -4.17 6.70
C ALA A 139 -16.07 -2.93 7.38
N THR A 140 -16.32 -3.00 8.69
CA THR A 140 -16.87 -1.91 9.50
C THR A 140 -16.15 -1.87 10.83
N LEU A 141 -16.04 -0.68 11.42
CA LEU A 141 -15.53 -0.47 12.77
C LEU A 141 -16.38 0.57 13.50
N PRO A 142 -16.52 0.47 14.83
CA PRO A 142 -17.06 1.57 15.62
C PRO A 142 -16.21 2.83 15.46
N ASN A 143 -16.86 4.00 15.42
CA ASN A 143 -16.18 5.29 15.42
C ASN A 143 -15.32 5.47 16.68
N GLY A 144 -14.21 6.20 16.53
CA GLY A 144 -13.29 6.52 17.61
C GLY A 144 -12.44 5.35 18.09
N THR A 145 -12.29 4.30 17.28
CA THR A 145 -11.46 3.14 17.63
C THR A 145 -10.02 3.33 17.19
N ASN A 146 -9.05 2.82 17.95
CA ASN A 146 -7.66 2.83 17.51
C ASN A 146 -7.50 1.93 16.27
N PRO A 147 -6.59 2.28 15.34
CA PRO A 147 -6.25 1.39 14.24
C PRO A 147 -5.83 0.00 14.74
N PRO A 148 -6.13 -1.09 13.99
CA PRO A 148 -5.75 -2.44 14.37
C PRO A 148 -4.24 -2.62 14.56
N SER A 149 -3.86 -3.62 15.35
CA SER A 149 -2.45 -3.96 15.60
C SER A 149 -1.68 -4.16 14.29
N GLY A 150 -0.46 -3.62 14.22
CA GLY A 150 0.36 -3.58 13.00
C GLY A 150 0.13 -2.34 12.13
N SER A 151 -0.88 -1.52 12.43
CA SER A 151 -0.99 -0.17 11.85
C SER A 151 0.07 0.78 12.44
N SER A 152 0.33 1.89 11.76
CA SER A 152 1.28 2.89 12.23
C SER A 152 0.85 3.53 13.56
N SER A 153 1.82 3.83 14.41
CA SER A 153 1.57 4.51 15.69
C SER A 153 1.24 5.99 15.47
N SER A 154 0.56 6.60 16.45
CA SER A 154 0.29 8.04 16.45
C SER A 154 1.34 8.78 17.28
N ALA A 155 1.66 10.02 16.91
CA ALA A 155 2.48 10.93 17.71
C ALA A 155 1.90 12.35 17.69
N ALA A 156 2.09 13.11 18.76
CA ALA A 156 1.65 14.50 18.80
C ALA A 156 2.49 15.37 17.86
N GLY A 157 1.82 16.30 17.17
CA GLY A 157 2.43 17.27 16.27
C GLY A 157 2.25 18.73 16.70
N PRO A 158 2.50 19.67 15.78
CA PRO A 158 2.99 19.42 14.42
C PRO A 158 4.50 19.14 14.42
N VAL A 159 5.03 18.67 13.29
CA VAL A 159 6.46 18.36 13.12
C VAL A 159 7.11 19.25 12.07
N ALA A 160 8.41 19.50 12.19
CA ALA A 160 9.15 20.26 11.18
C ALA A 160 9.36 19.43 9.90
N SER A 161 9.43 20.10 8.75
CA SER A 161 9.81 19.45 7.48
C SER A 161 11.20 18.80 7.60
N GLY A 162 11.33 17.58 7.09
CA GLY A 162 12.51 16.72 7.26
C GLY A 162 12.56 15.90 8.57
N SER A 163 11.60 16.07 9.48
CA SER A 163 11.49 15.33 10.74
C SER A 163 10.19 14.52 10.84
N GLU A 164 9.60 14.18 9.70
CA GLU A 164 8.21 13.73 9.67
C GLU A 164 8.04 12.30 10.21
N GLY A 165 8.99 11.39 9.93
CA GLY A 165 9.03 10.03 10.48
C GLY A 165 7.86 9.12 10.07
N ALA A 166 7.79 7.91 10.64
CA ALA A 166 6.77 6.90 10.28
C ALA A 166 5.48 6.96 11.12
N ASN A 167 5.36 7.93 12.05
CA ASN A 167 4.18 8.08 12.89
C ASN A 167 3.11 8.91 12.19
N PHE A 168 1.84 8.60 12.47
CA PHE A 168 0.73 9.46 12.11
C PHE A 168 0.63 10.62 13.10
N ILE A 169 0.68 11.85 12.61
CA ILE A 169 0.81 13.04 13.45
C ILE A 169 -0.57 13.57 13.85
N THR A 170 -0.81 13.83 15.14
CA THR A 170 -2.10 14.26 15.68
C THR A 170 -2.04 15.59 16.44
N GLY A 171 -3.21 16.18 16.71
CA GLY A 171 -3.40 17.31 17.61
C GLY A 171 -3.41 18.69 16.96
N ASN A 172 -3.23 18.79 15.64
CA ASN A 172 -3.21 20.05 14.89
C ASN A 172 -3.95 19.93 13.56
N SER A 173 -4.34 21.07 12.97
CA SER A 173 -5.00 21.12 11.65
C SER A 173 -4.04 20.79 10.50
N ASP A 174 -2.80 21.23 10.60
CA ASP A 174 -1.70 20.78 9.75
C ASP A 174 -0.75 19.93 10.59
N TRP A 175 -0.24 18.87 9.99
CA TRP A 175 0.74 18.01 10.63
C TRP A 175 2.15 18.59 10.52
N LEU A 176 2.38 19.54 9.59
CA LEU A 176 3.61 20.33 9.51
C LEU A 176 3.53 21.60 10.33
N SER A 177 4.64 21.95 11.00
CA SER A 177 4.75 23.20 11.76
C SER A 177 4.79 24.43 10.86
N THR A 178 5.24 24.24 9.61
CA THR A 178 5.24 25.25 8.56
C THR A 178 4.55 24.64 7.37
N GLN A 179 3.40 25.21 7.02
CA GLN A 179 2.59 24.77 5.90
C GLN A 179 3.39 24.81 4.60
N ASP A 180 3.26 23.76 3.79
CA ASP A 180 3.88 23.64 2.48
C ASP A 180 2.84 23.14 1.47
N ASP A 181 2.45 24.01 0.56
CA ASP A 181 1.34 23.83 -0.37
C ASP A 181 1.72 23.06 -1.64
N VAL A 182 3.01 22.86 -1.87
CA VAL A 182 3.50 22.24 -3.10
C VAL A 182 3.98 20.81 -2.88
N ARG A 183 3.69 20.22 -1.71
CA ARG A 183 4.27 18.91 -1.36
C ARG A 183 3.87 17.79 -2.30
N TRP A 184 2.64 17.72 -2.82
CA TRP A 184 2.25 16.69 -3.80
C TRP A 184 2.29 17.17 -5.25
N SER A 185 2.03 18.46 -5.50
CA SER A 185 2.10 19.04 -6.84
C SER A 185 2.68 20.45 -6.81
N THR A 186 3.62 20.74 -7.73
CA THR A 186 4.10 22.11 -7.99
C THR A 186 3.41 22.76 -9.20
N GLY A 187 2.48 22.05 -9.84
CA GLY A 187 1.78 22.48 -11.04
C GLY A 187 0.49 23.24 -10.76
N THR A 188 -0.38 23.31 -11.77
CA THR A 188 -1.72 23.91 -11.67
C THR A 188 -2.82 22.85 -11.70
N GLU A 189 -4.07 23.21 -11.44
CA GLU A 189 -5.23 22.30 -11.55
C GLU A 189 -5.35 21.60 -12.92
N ILE A 190 -4.92 22.25 -14.00
CA ILE A 190 -5.02 21.71 -15.37
C ILE A 190 -3.70 21.12 -15.89
N ALA A 191 -2.59 21.42 -15.21
CA ALA A 191 -1.26 20.92 -15.52
C ALA A 191 -0.49 20.65 -14.22
N PRO A 192 -0.95 19.66 -13.41
CA PRO A 192 -0.28 19.28 -12.17
C PRO A 192 1.09 18.67 -12.47
N VAL A 193 2.03 18.83 -11.53
CA VAL A 193 3.39 18.32 -11.67
C VAL A 193 3.73 17.55 -10.40
N LYS A 194 3.78 16.23 -10.51
CA LYS A 194 4.11 15.32 -9.42
C LYS A 194 5.47 15.67 -8.79
N THR A 195 5.54 15.62 -7.47
CA THR A 195 6.77 15.82 -6.70
C THR A 195 7.29 14.52 -6.08
N ALA A 196 8.40 14.61 -5.35
CA ALA A 196 8.93 13.49 -4.56
C ALA A 196 8.06 13.09 -3.36
N ASN A 197 7.16 13.96 -2.84
CA ASN A 197 6.28 13.56 -1.74
C ASN A 197 4.96 12.95 -2.22
N ASP A 198 4.66 12.98 -3.52
CA ASP A 198 3.47 12.33 -4.05
C ASP A 198 3.58 10.80 -3.90
N PRO A 199 2.67 10.14 -3.16
CA PRO A 199 2.83 8.73 -2.80
C PRO A 199 2.49 7.77 -3.96
N CYS A 200 1.92 8.26 -5.06
CA CYS A 200 1.55 7.41 -6.18
C CYS A 200 2.79 6.84 -6.90
N PRO A 201 2.69 5.66 -7.55
CA PRO A 201 3.81 5.07 -8.29
C PRO A 201 4.19 5.89 -9.53
N SER A 202 5.33 5.57 -10.13
CA SER A 202 5.76 6.21 -11.39
C SER A 202 4.70 6.09 -12.49
N GLY A 203 4.46 7.17 -13.23
CA GLY A 203 3.39 7.28 -14.23
C GLY A 203 2.02 7.62 -13.66
N TYR A 204 1.91 7.73 -12.33
CA TYR A 204 0.70 8.10 -11.62
C TYR A 204 0.97 9.21 -10.61
N ARG A 205 -0.07 9.97 -10.27
CA ARG A 205 -0.03 11.04 -9.26
C ARG A 205 -1.33 11.14 -8.49
N VAL A 206 -1.31 11.91 -7.40
CA VAL A 206 -2.52 12.32 -6.69
C VAL A 206 -3.36 13.19 -7.65
N PRO A 207 -4.68 12.96 -7.75
CA PRO A 207 -5.55 13.74 -8.62
C PRO A 207 -5.76 15.16 -8.11
N THR A 208 -6.10 16.07 -9.00
CA THR A 208 -6.54 17.43 -8.65
C THR A 208 -8.02 17.43 -8.23
N GLU A 209 -8.49 18.51 -7.60
CA GLU A 209 -9.91 18.72 -7.31
C GLU A 209 -10.73 18.71 -8.59
N THR A 210 -10.22 19.35 -9.65
CA THR A 210 -10.89 19.38 -10.95
C THR A 210 -11.15 17.96 -11.48
N GLU A 211 -10.16 17.08 -11.40
CA GLU A 211 -10.27 15.70 -11.88
C GLU A 211 -11.19 14.84 -11.01
N LEU A 212 -11.13 14.99 -9.68
CA LEU A 212 -12.07 14.30 -8.78
C LEU A 212 -13.50 14.80 -8.96
N THR A 213 -13.70 16.09 -9.20
CA THR A 213 -15.02 16.68 -9.46
C THR A 213 -15.62 16.12 -10.75
N GLN A 214 -14.82 16.01 -11.82
CA GLN A 214 -15.28 15.43 -13.07
C GLN A 214 -15.65 13.95 -12.91
N GLU A 215 -14.88 13.18 -12.14
CA GLU A 215 -15.20 11.80 -11.84
C GLU A 215 -16.51 11.69 -11.05
N HIS A 216 -16.62 12.46 -9.97
CA HIS A 216 -17.79 12.53 -9.10
C HIS A 216 -19.08 12.89 -9.86
N LEU A 217 -19.02 13.90 -10.73
CA LEU A 217 -20.17 14.32 -11.56
C LEU A 217 -20.56 13.29 -12.63
N SER A 218 -19.73 12.28 -12.89
CA SER A 218 -20.02 11.21 -13.85
C SER A 218 -20.80 10.03 -13.24
N TRP A 219 -21.01 10.03 -11.92
CA TRP A 219 -21.70 8.95 -11.22
C TRP A 219 -23.20 8.93 -11.53
N SER A 220 -23.79 7.73 -11.49
CA SER A 220 -25.23 7.52 -11.69
C SER A 220 -26.08 8.12 -10.57
N SER A 221 -25.55 8.20 -9.35
CA SER A 221 -26.17 8.83 -8.18
C SER A 221 -25.12 9.61 -7.38
N ASN A 222 -25.58 10.63 -6.66
CA ASN A 222 -24.71 11.55 -5.91
C ASN A 222 -24.40 11.02 -4.50
N ASP A 223 -23.99 9.77 -4.37
CA ASP A 223 -23.82 9.07 -3.09
C ASP A 223 -22.84 7.88 -3.20
N SER A 224 -22.75 7.07 -2.15
CA SER A 224 -21.90 5.89 -2.10
C SER A 224 -22.25 4.81 -3.12
N ASP A 225 -23.51 4.74 -3.56
CA ASP A 225 -23.94 3.75 -4.56
C ASP A 225 -23.36 4.15 -5.92
N GLY A 226 -23.44 5.43 -6.28
CA GLY A 226 -22.80 5.97 -7.48
C GLY A 226 -21.29 5.80 -7.47
N ALA A 227 -20.65 5.96 -6.31
CA ALA A 227 -19.21 5.80 -6.16
C ALA A 227 -18.73 4.36 -6.40
N ILE A 228 -19.44 3.35 -5.86
CA ILE A 228 -19.07 1.93 -6.02
C ILE A 228 -19.48 1.35 -7.38
N ASP A 229 -20.53 1.88 -7.98
CA ASP A 229 -20.99 1.50 -9.32
C ASP A 229 -20.18 2.17 -10.44
N SER A 230 -19.46 3.26 -10.13
CA SER A 230 -18.52 3.89 -11.05
C SER A 230 -17.42 2.92 -11.53
N PRO A 231 -16.76 3.18 -12.67
CA PRO A 231 -15.61 2.40 -13.09
C PRO A 231 -14.50 2.29 -12.03
N LEU A 232 -14.33 3.33 -11.19
CA LEU A 232 -13.28 3.35 -10.17
C LEU A 232 -13.60 2.52 -8.92
N LYS A 233 -14.88 2.18 -8.72
CA LYS A 233 -15.36 1.37 -7.58
C LYS A 233 -14.80 1.87 -6.25
N LEU A 234 -15.08 3.13 -5.90
CA LEU A 234 -14.48 3.76 -4.72
C LEU A 234 -15.11 3.22 -3.42
N PRO A 235 -14.36 2.52 -2.54
CA PRO A 235 -14.90 1.98 -1.32
C PRO A 235 -15.02 3.00 -0.16
N LEU A 236 -15.78 2.63 0.87
CA LEU A 236 -16.02 3.40 2.09
C LEU A 236 -14.96 3.13 3.16
N ALA A 237 -13.71 3.51 2.87
CA ALA A 237 -12.55 3.20 3.70
C ALA A 237 -12.52 3.91 5.08
N GLY A 238 -13.41 4.86 5.31
CA GLY A 238 -13.38 5.78 6.45
C GLY A 238 -12.18 6.72 6.40
N TYR A 239 -11.83 7.28 7.55
CA TYR A 239 -10.66 8.12 7.71
C TYR A 239 -9.95 7.88 9.05
N ARG A 240 -8.72 8.41 9.15
CA ARG A 240 -7.99 8.49 10.42
C ARG A 240 -8.01 9.92 10.95
N SER A 241 -8.55 10.08 12.15
CA SER A 241 -8.79 11.36 12.81
C SER A 241 -7.48 12.10 13.10
N SER A 242 -7.39 13.37 12.71
CA SER A 242 -6.25 14.23 13.03
C SER A 242 -6.13 14.53 14.53
N ASN A 243 -7.22 14.42 15.30
CA ASN A 243 -7.22 14.80 16.72
C ASN A 243 -6.66 13.68 17.59
N TYR A 244 -7.07 12.44 17.32
CA TYR A 244 -6.81 11.29 18.19
C TYR A 244 -6.11 10.13 17.48
N GLY A 245 -5.96 10.19 16.15
CA GLY A 245 -5.39 9.11 15.36
C GLY A 245 -6.28 7.86 15.28
N THR A 246 -7.55 7.98 15.70
CA THR A 246 -8.57 6.93 15.64
C THR A 246 -9.11 6.74 14.23
N LEU A 247 -9.69 5.58 13.94
CA LEU A 247 -10.48 5.32 12.75
C LEU A 247 -11.94 5.67 12.97
N ASP A 248 -12.52 6.32 11.97
CA ASP A 248 -13.88 6.82 11.98
C ASP A 248 -14.55 6.56 10.62
N LEU A 249 -15.84 6.26 10.64
CA LEU A 249 -16.71 6.04 9.47
C LEU A 249 -16.24 4.93 8.51
N VAL A 250 -15.53 3.93 9.06
CA VAL A 250 -15.13 2.74 8.31
C VAL A 250 -16.37 1.96 7.90
N GLY A 251 -16.54 1.78 6.60
CA GLY A 251 -17.70 1.14 5.98
C GLY A 251 -18.93 2.03 5.83
N SER A 252 -18.84 3.32 6.15
CA SER A 252 -19.96 4.27 6.03
C SER A 252 -19.62 5.58 5.32
N GLY A 253 -18.34 5.92 5.17
CA GLY A 253 -17.89 7.10 4.43
C GLY A 253 -16.65 6.85 3.59
N GLY A 254 -16.60 7.47 2.41
CA GLY A 254 -15.44 7.52 1.53
C GLY A 254 -14.79 8.89 1.57
N TYR A 255 -13.46 8.94 1.76
CA TYR A 255 -12.68 10.17 1.86
C TYR A 255 -11.41 10.04 1.00
N TYR A 256 -11.28 10.90 0.00
CA TYR A 256 -10.24 10.83 -1.01
C TYR A 256 -9.55 12.16 -1.18
N TRP A 257 -8.24 12.19 -0.96
CA TRP A 257 -7.46 13.40 -1.11
C TRP A 257 -7.34 13.83 -2.58
N SER A 258 -7.33 15.15 -2.79
CA SER A 258 -6.76 15.76 -3.99
C SER A 258 -5.41 16.43 -3.67
N SER A 259 -4.62 16.75 -4.70
CA SER A 259 -3.41 17.55 -4.59
C SER A 259 -3.68 19.05 -4.46
N THR A 260 -4.95 19.46 -4.47
CA THR A 260 -5.39 20.86 -4.45
C THR A 260 -5.48 21.36 -3.02
N VAL A 261 -5.06 22.60 -2.82
CA VAL A 261 -5.12 23.29 -1.53
C VAL A 261 -5.99 24.53 -1.62
N THR A 262 -6.56 24.93 -0.48
CA THR A 262 -7.20 26.23 -0.33
C THR A 262 -6.88 26.82 1.04
N SER A 263 -6.09 27.89 1.04
CA SER A 263 -5.61 28.53 2.27
C SER A 263 -5.01 27.48 3.22
N ALA A 264 -5.50 27.40 4.46
CA ALA A 264 -5.06 26.46 5.49
C ALA A 264 -5.41 24.98 5.20
N TYR A 265 -6.27 24.68 4.23
CA TYR A 265 -6.86 23.37 4.02
C TYR A 265 -6.35 22.69 2.76
N ALA A 266 -6.64 21.40 2.66
CA ALA A 266 -6.57 20.62 1.42
C ALA A 266 -7.96 20.20 0.98
N ARG A 267 -8.14 19.99 -0.32
CA ARG A 267 -9.41 19.57 -0.91
C ARG A 267 -9.52 18.05 -0.92
N ASN A 268 -10.72 17.56 -0.67
CA ASN A 268 -10.98 16.13 -0.71
C ASN A 268 -12.40 15.82 -1.22
N LEU A 269 -12.54 14.72 -1.94
CA LEU A 269 -13.83 14.14 -2.27
C LEU A 269 -14.32 13.37 -1.04
N SER A 270 -15.53 13.68 -0.58
CA SER A 270 -16.22 12.95 0.49
C SER A 270 -17.58 12.46 0.02
N PHE A 271 -17.94 11.25 0.41
CA PHE A 271 -19.27 10.72 0.11
C PHE A 271 -19.74 9.71 1.17
N ASN A 272 -21.06 9.59 1.29
CA ASN A 272 -21.76 8.63 2.14
C ASN A 272 -23.06 8.18 1.44
N SER A 273 -23.94 7.48 2.15
CA SER A 273 -25.21 6.96 1.63
C SER A 273 -26.24 8.02 1.19
N SER A 274 -25.96 9.31 1.36
CA SER A 274 -26.93 10.37 1.11
C SER A 274 -26.40 11.52 0.25
N ASN A 275 -25.09 11.73 0.23
CA ASN A 275 -24.51 12.81 -0.57
C ASN A 275 -23.03 12.54 -0.89
N ALA A 276 -22.55 13.17 -1.97
CA ALA A 276 -21.16 13.24 -2.39
C ALA A 276 -20.77 14.67 -2.78
N GLY A 277 -19.51 15.05 -2.58
CA GLY A 277 -18.98 16.35 -3.01
C GLY A 277 -17.53 16.63 -2.59
N MET A 278 -17.00 17.77 -3.05
CA MET A 278 -15.67 18.26 -2.69
C MET A 278 -15.73 19.20 -1.47
N PHE A 279 -14.85 18.96 -0.50
CA PHE A 279 -14.83 19.69 0.77
C PHE A 279 -13.42 20.14 1.16
N ASP A 280 -13.36 21.04 2.14
CA ASP A 280 -12.13 21.47 2.79
C ASP A 280 -11.87 20.59 4.01
N SER A 281 -10.65 20.09 4.11
CA SER A 281 -10.23 19.27 5.23
C SER A 281 -8.87 19.71 5.76
N ASN A 282 -8.70 19.56 7.08
CA ASN A 282 -7.41 19.70 7.74
C ASN A 282 -6.40 18.72 7.14
N ARG A 283 -5.20 19.21 6.81
CA ARG A 283 -4.14 18.42 6.15
C ARG A 283 -3.66 17.25 7.00
N ALA A 284 -3.85 17.33 8.33
CA ALA A 284 -3.51 16.29 9.27
C ALA A 284 -4.44 15.06 9.26
N TYR A 285 -5.58 15.09 8.57
CA TYR A 285 -6.42 13.89 8.44
C TYR A 285 -5.74 12.80 7.59
N GLY A 286 -6.05 11.54 7.92
CA GLY A 286 -5.67 10.40 7.09
C GLY A 286 -6.79 10.01 6.15
N PHE A 287 -6.67 10.31 4.85
CA PHE A 287 -7.64 9.90 3.83
C PHE A 287 -7.02 8.98 2.77
N SER A 288 -7.88 8.32 2.01
CA SER A 288 -7.46 7.44 0.93
C SER A 288 -6.89 8.25 -0.23
N VAL A 289 -6.02 7.62 -1.02
CA VAL A 289 -5.51 8.15 -2.29
C VAL A 289 -5.87 7.18 -3.40
N ARG A 290 -6.53 7.70 -4.44
CA ARG A 290 -6.80 7.00 -5.69
C ARG A 290 -6.05 7.72 -6.81
N CYS A 291 -4.96 7.11 -7.29
CA CYS A 291 -4.08 7.82 -8.22
C CYS A 291 -4.63 7.84 -9.64
N ILE A 292 -4.37 8.95 -10.33
CA ILE A 292 -4.66 9.17 -11.74
C ILE A 292 -3.35 9.09 -12.54
N LYS A 293 -3.43 8.61 -13.78
CA LYS A 293 -2.30 8.54 -14.71
C LYS A 293 -2.02 9.92 -15.31
N ASP A 294 -0.73 10.27 -15.37
CA ASP A 294 -0.25 11.48 -16.05
C ASP A 294 -0.42 11.43 -17.58
#